data_AF-A0A068YBF3-F1
#
_entry.id   AF-A0A068YBF3-F1
#
_cell.length_a   1.000
_cell.length_b   1.000
_cell.length_c   1.000
_cell.angle_alpha   90.00
_cell.angle_beta   90.00
_cell.angle_gamma   90.00
#
_symmetry.space_group_name_H-M   'P 1'
#
loop_
_entity.id
_entity.type
_entity.pdbx_description
1 polymer ?
#
loop_
_entity_poly.entity_id
_entity_poly.type
_entity_poly.pdbx_seq_one_letter_code
_entity_poly.pdbx_strand_id
1 'polypeptide(L)'
;MCPVQTASNNTENNTGGIVDEETEFIIPSFGTRHHSADKRDGAMKVDLIEFPKNSRKRDVSHRRMDESELYILECIRQKRIPIESYIKNINRKSLTLCYSNIDPENFLPLSLSLGRNQAITALDLSHNFLGDEGVNLLCQVLSENSNFVKLSLADNQITSKAAEQFFDVLSLMPNLISLNLSENYLDDASAAYIADLLLVYLSFTSYSVVF
;
A
#
# COMPACT_ATOMS: atom_id res chain seq x y z
N MET A 1 45.12 -8.27 44.93
CA MET A 1 45.98 -9.42 44.58
C MET A 1 45.11 -10.67 44.59
N CYS A 2 44.83 -11.24 43.41
CA CYS A 2 44.38 -12.64 43.24
C CYS A 2 45.56 -13.59 43.62
N PRO A 3 45.49 -14.95 43.65
CA PRO A 3 44.64 -15.78 42.75
C PRO A 3 44.32 -17.27 43.12
N VAL A 4 43.65 -17.94 42.17
CA VAL A 4 43.57 -19.38 41.76
C VAL A 4 43.03 -20.48 42.71
N GLN A 5 42.01 -21.23 42.24
CA GLN A 5 42.04 -22.69 41.88
C GLN A 5 40.61 -23.21 41.63
N THR A 6 40.22 -23.46 40.37
CA THR A 6 40.34 -24.66 39.50
C THR A 6 39.17 -25.66 39.59
N ALA A 7 38.72 -26.07 38.40
CA ALA A 7 38.23 -27.39 37.99
C ALA A 7 36.75 -27.53 37.58
N SER A 8 36.64 -27.86 36.29
CA SER A 8 35.59 -28.42 35.43
C SER A 8 34.52 -29.31 36.08
N ASN A 9 33.27 -29.24 35.59
CA ASN A 9 32.73 -30.19 34.60
C ASN A 9 31.24 -29.93 34.26
N ASN A 10 30.90 -30.30 33.02
CA ASN A 10 29.60 -30.26 32.34
C ASN A 10 28.37 -30.60 33.19
N THR A 11 27.25 -29.96 32.88
CA THR A 11 26.00 -30.62 32.45
C THR A 11 25.02 -29.58 31.91
N GLU A 12 24.47 -29.88 30.74
CA GLU A 12 23.35 -29.18 30.13
C GLU A 12 22.14 -29.21 31.09
N ASN A 13 21.44 -28.08 31.24
CA ASN A 13 19.99 -28.09 31.32
C ASN A 13 19.42 -26.72 30.96
N ASN A 14 18.80 -26.72 29.79
CA ASN A 14 17.83 -25.76 29.31
C ASN A 14 16.61 -25.73 30.25
N THR A 15 16.24 -24.56 30.77
CA THR A 15 14.82 -24.16 30.90
C THR A 15 14.71 -22.65 31.07
N GLY A 16 13.98 -22.02 30.13
CA GLY A 16 13.11 -20.89 30.43
C GLY A 16 13.74 -19.50 30.51
N GLY A 17 14.14 -18.95 29.37
CA GLY A 17 14.28 -17.51 29.18
C GLY A 17 13.52 -17.09 27.93
N ILE A 18 12.30 -16.58 28.10
CA ILE A 18 11.58 -15.83 27.06
C ILE A 18 12.30 -14.49 26.95
N VAL A 19 12.91 -14.22 25.79
CA VAL A 19 13.28 -12.87 25.38
C VAL A 19 12.79 -12.72 23.95
N ASP A 20 11.82 -11.84 23.77
CA ASP A 20 11.30 -11.41 22.48
C ASP A 20 12.43 -10.72 21.71
N GLU A 21 12.84 -11.31 20.58
CA GLU A 21 13.62 -10.61 19.56
C GLU A 21 12.67 -10.28 18.41
N GLU A 22 12.30 -9.00 18.34
CA GLU A 22 11.64 -8.37 17.20
C GLU A 22 12.40 -8.71 15.91
N THR A 23 11.69 -9.25 14.92
CA THR A 23 12.24 -9.41 13.57
C THR A 23 12.38 -8.02 12.94
N GLU A 24 13.57 -7.43 13.04
CA GLU A 24 13.92 -6.20 12.32
C GLU A 24 13.81 -6.43 10.80
N PHE A 25 12.94 -5.65 10.17
CA PHE A 25 12.79 -5.57 8.73
C PHE A 25 13.88 -4.62 8.21
N ILE A 26 14.97 -5.16 7.65
CA ILE A 26 16.04 -4.33 7.07
C ILE A 26 15.62 -3.87 5.67
N ILE A 27 15.31 -2.58 5.55
CA ILE A 27 15.03 -1.93 4.27
C ILE A 27 16.32 -1.25 3.80
N PRO A 28 16.90 -1.63 2.64
CA PRO A 28 18.16 -1.04 2.20
C PRO A 28 17.95 0.40 1.75
N SER A 29 18.74 1.32 2.31
CA SER A 29 18.75 2.73 1.91
C SER A 29 19.55 2.87 0.60
N PHE A 30 18.88 3.28 -0.48
CA PHE A 30 19.54 3.53 -1.76
C PHE A 30 20.17 4.93 -1.77
N GLY A 31 21.49 4.98 -1.59
CA GLY A 31 22.27 6.19 -1.80
C GLY A 31 22.28 6.59 -3.29
N THR A 32 21.91 7.84 -3.58
CA THR A 32 22.02 8.46 -4.90
C THR A 32 23.48 8.42 -5.38
N ARG A 33 23.77 7.80 -6.53
CA ARG A 33 25.05 7.98 -7.22
C ARG A 33 24.87 8.61 -8.59
N HIS A 34 25.57 9.73 -8.74
CA HIS A 34 25.76 10.51 -9.93
C HIS A 34 26.26 9.69 -11.13
N HIS A 35 25.81 10.12 -12.31
CA HIS A 35 26.31 9.72 -13.62
C HIS A 35 27.82 9.80 -13.72
N SER A 36 28.45 8.72 -14.18
CA SER A 36 29.65 8.77 -15.05
C SER A 36 29.78 7.43 -15.77
N ALA A 37 29.85 7.52 -17.10
CA ALA A 37 29.91 6.39 -18.02
C ALA A 37 31.26 5.64 -17.92
N ASP A 38 31.22 4.32 -17.82
CA ASP A 38 32.29 3.47 -18.34
C ASP A 38 31.70 2.13 -18.82
N LYS A 39 31.91 1.82 -20.09
CA LYS A 39 31.52 0.57 -20.73
C LYS A 39 32.55 -0.49 -20.37
N ARG A 40 32.18 -1.46 -19.52
CA ARG A 40 32.87 -2.75 -19.45
C ARG A 40 31.85 -3.87 -19.31
N ASP A 41 31.95 -4.82 -20.23
CA ASP A 41 31.22 -6.08 -20.23
C ASP A 41 31.42 -6.81 -18.90
N GLY A 42 30.33 -6.98 -18.17
CA GLY A 42 30.26 -7.76 -16.95
C GLY A 42 28.79 -8.06 -16.71
N ALA A 43 28.42 -9.35 -16.79
CA ALA A 43 27.08 -9.80 -16.46
C ALA A 43 26.67 -9.18 -15.11
N MET A 44 25.59 -8.38 -15.12
CA MET A 44 25.05 -7.76 -13.92
C MET A 44 24.58 -8.87 -12.98
N LYS A 45 25.39 -9.14 -11.96
CA LYS A 45 25.03 -10.04 -10.88
C LYS A 45 24.02 -9.29 -10.03
N VAL A 46 22.75 -9.49 -10.34
CA VAL A 46 21.66 -9.05 -9.48
C VAL A 46 21.70 -10.02 -8.30
N ASP A 47 22.25 -9.59 -7.18
CA ASP A 47 22.18 -10.38 -5.96
C ASP A 47 20.70 -10.52 -5.61
N LEU A 48 20.14 -11.72 -5.82
CA LEU A 48 18.84 -12.08 -5.28
C LEU A 48 18.91 -11.82 -3.78
N ILE A 49 17.94 -11.08 -3.26
CA ILE A 49 17.76 -10.89 -1.82
C ILE A 49 17.61 -12.29 -1.20
N GLU A 50 18.66 -12.77 -0.54
CA GLU A 50 18.59 -14.01 0.24
C GLU A 50 17.92 -13.70 1.58
N PHE A 51 16.66 -14.11 1.70
CA PHE A 51 15.96 -14.12 2.99
C PHE A 51 16.63 -15.13 3.94
N PRO A 52 16.73 -14.83 5.24
CA PRO A 52 17.26 -15.77 6.21
C PRO A 52 16.44 -17.06 6.19
N LYS A 53 17.07 -18.17 5.78
CA LYS A 53 16.50 -19.52 5.84
C LYS A 53 16.46 -19.99 7.29
N ASN A 54 15.54 -19.46 8.09
CA ASN A 54 15.25 -20.06 9.38
C ASN A 54 14.02 -20.96 9.27
N SER A 55 14.30 -22.21 8.89
CA SER A 55 13.37 -23.33 8.93
C SER A 55 13.01 -23.68 10.38
N ARG A 56 12.05 -22.96 10.95
CA ARG A 56 11.20 -23.48 12.03
C ARG A 56 9.86 -23.83 11.39
N LYS A 57 9.55 -25.13 11.32
CA LYS A 57 8.18 -25.62 11.07
C LYS A 57 7.31 -25.07 12.19
N ARG A 58 6.72 -23.89 11.98
CA ARG A 58 5.65 -23.38 12.84
C ARG A 58 4.41 -24.18 12.47
N ASP A 59 3.75 -24.69 13.49
CA ASP A 59 2.44 -25.30 13.42
C ASP A 59 1.49 -24.40 12.61
N VAL A 60 1.13 -24.82 11.39
CA VAL A 60 0.29 -24.04 10.48
C VAL A 60 -1.17 -24.30 10.86
N SER A 61 -1.56 -23.82 12.05
CA SER A 61 -2.93 -23.40 12.24
C SER A 61 -3.26 -22.42 11.12
N HIS A 62 -4.38 -22.63 10.41
CA HIS A 62 -4.81 -21.84 9.25
C HIS A 62 -5.14 -20.38 9.65
N ARG A 63 -4.14 -19.59 10.02
CA ARG A 63 -4.30 -18.17 10.29
C ARG A 63 -4.57 -17.48 8.96
N ARG A 64 -5.61 -16.65 8.92
CA ARG A 64 -5.88 -15.76 7.78
C ARG A 64 -4.71 -14.81 7.64
N MET A 65 -4.20 -14.70 6.41
CA MET A 65 -3.17 -13.75 6.05
C MET A 65 -3.69 -12.32 6.26
N ASP A 66 -2.91 -11.49 6.95
CA ASP A 66 -3.27 -10.09 7.15
C ASP A 66 -3.00 -9.25 5.88
N GLU A 67 -3.43 -7.99 5.89
CA GLU A 67 -3.33 -7.10 4.73
C GLU A 67 -1.87 -6.82 4.34
N SER A 68 -0.97 -6.74 5.32
CA SER A 68 0.46 -6.48 5.09
C SER A 68 1.13 -7.71 4.46
N GLU A 69 0.85 -8.89 5.01
CA GLU A 69 1.31 -10.17 4.48
C GLU A 69 0.79 -10.39 3.05
N LEU A 70 -0.48 -10.05 2.76
CA LEU A 70 -1.04 -10.11 1.41
C LEU A 70 -0.29 -9.20 0.44
N TYR A 71 -0.07 -7.94 0.83
CA TYR A 71 0.64 -6.97 0.01
C TYR A 71 2.05 -7.46 -0.35
N ILE A 72 2.82 -7.86 0.67
CA ILE A 72 4.20 -8.33 0.50
C ILE A 72 4.23 -9.59 -0.36
N LEU A 73 3.31 -10.53 -0.15
CA LEU A 73 3.21 -11.75 -0.96
C LEU A 73 2.97 -11.42 -2.43
N GLU A 74 2.04 -10.53 -2.73
CA GLU A 74 1.72 -10.16 -4.11
C GLU A 74 2.86 -9.39 -4.79
N CYS A 75 3.55 -8.49 -4.07
CA CYS A 75 4.76 -7.87 -4.57
C CYS A 75 5.83 -8.92 -4.95
N ILE A 76 6.06 -9.93 -4.11
CA ILE A 76 7.04 -11.00 -4.37
C ILE A 76 6.63 -11.82 -5.60
N ARG A 77 5.35 -12.22 -5.70
CA ARG A 77 4.83 -12.99 -6.84
C ARG A 77 5.04 -12.27 -8.17
N GLN A 78 4.92 -10.94 -8.16
CA GLN A 78 5.03 -10.08 -9.33
C GLN A 78 6.44 -9.49 -9.52
N LYS A 79 7.40 -9.86 -8.66
CA LYS A 79 8.79 -9.35 -8.66
C LYS A 79 8.87 -7.82 -8.54
N ARG A 80 8.01 -7.24 -7.71
CA ARG A 80 7.96 -5.80 -7.41
C ARG A 80 8.56 -5.52 -6.04
N ILE A 81 9.06 -4.30 -5.87
CA ILE A 81 9.58 -3.82 -4.58
C ILE A 81 8.39 -3.26 -3.79
N PRO A 82 8.13 -3.74 -2.57
CA PRO A 82 7.09 -3.18 -1.72
C PRO A 82 7.37 -1.71 -1.36
N ILE A 83 6.31 -0.90 -1.33
CA ILE A 83 6.36 0.50 -0.92
C ILE A 83 6.44 0.54 0.60
N GLU A 84 7.60 0.93 1.13
CA GLU A 84 7.86 1.00 2.57
C GLU A 84 6.85 1.87 3.33
N SER A 85 6.50 3.03 2.77
CA SER A 85 5.54 3.95 3.38
C SER A 85 4.17 3.29 3.57
N TYR A 86 3.75 2.42 2.65
CA TYR A 86 2.50 1.68 2.79
C TYR A 86 2.55 0.73 3.98
N ILE A 87 3.57 -0.12 4.05
CA ILE A 87 3.73 -1.12 5.13
C ILE A 87 3.76 -0.44 6.50
N LYS A 88 4.47 0.68 6.62
CA LYS A 88 4.56 1.44 7.88
C LYS A 88 3.25 2.10 8.32
N ASN A 89 2.33 2.36 7.39
CA ASN A 89 1.14 3.17 7.62
C ASN A 89 -0.18 2.42 7.38
N ILE A 90 -0.14 1.12 7.04
CA ILE A 90 -1.31 0.32 6.70
C ILE A 90 -2.37 0.23 7.81
N ASN A 91 -1.97 0.39 9.07
CA ASN A 91 -2.87 0.38 10.23
C ASN A 91 -3.35 1.78 10.65
N ARG A 92 -3.02 2.83 9.89
CA ARG A 92 -3.42 4.21 10.18
C ARG A 92 -4.72 4.56 9.47
N LYS A 93 -5.44 5.55 10.03
CA LYS A 93 -6.65 6.11 9.41
C LYS A 93 -6.36 6.90 8.14
N SER A 94 -5.16 7.48 8.03
CA SER A 94 -4.74 8.30 6.91
C SER A 94 -3.46 7.73 6.33
N LEU A 95 -3.46 7.52 5.02
CA LEU A 95 -2.34 7.02 4.25
C LEU A 95 -2.05 8.01 3.11
N THR A 96 -0.80 8.46 3.03
CA THR A 96 -0.31 9.34 1.96
C THR A 96 0.81 8.65 1.22
N LEU A 97 0.64 8.49 -0.09
CA LEU A 97 1.59 7.88 -1.02
C LEU A 97 1.83 8.80 -2.23
N CYS A 98 1.91 10.11 -2.00
CA CYS A 98 2.21 11.06 -3.07
C CYS A 98 3.62 10.84 -3.60
N TYR A 99 3.84 11.07 -4.91
CA TYR A 99 5.15 10.93 -5.56
C TYR A 99 5.82 9.57 -5.27
N SER A 100 5.03 8.50 -5.19
CA SER A 100 5.51 7.15 -4.85
C SER A 100 5.73 6.27 -6.09
N ASN A 101 5.76 6.89 -7.29
CA ASN A 101 5.91 6.22 -8.58
C ASN A 101 4.91 5.07 -8.78
N ILE A 102 3.66 5.29 -8.35
CA ILE A 102 2.59 4.28 -8.46
C ILE A 102 1.98 4.37 -9.86
N ASP A 103 2.32 3.41 -10.71
CA ASP A 103 1.64 3.11 -11.98
C ASP A 103 0.62 1.96 -11.78
N PRO A 104 -0.21 1.59 -12.77
CA PRO A 104 -1.19 0.52 -12.61
C PRO A 104 -0.58 -0.81 -12.14
N GLU A 105 0.60 -1.15 -12.67
CA GLU A 105 1.28 -2.40 -12.36
C GLU A 105 1.75 -2.45 -10.89
N ASN A 106 2.31 -1.36 -10.37
CA ASN A 106 2.73 -1.25 -8.98
C ASN A 106 1.55 -1.03 -8.02
N PHE A 107 0.44 -0.48 -8.53
CA PHE A 107 -0.80 -0.34 -7.76
C PHE A 107 -1.53 -1.67 -7.58
N LEU A 108 -1.41 -2.62 -8.51
CA LEU A 108 -2.14 -3.89 -8.45
C LEU A 108 -1.94 -4.65 -7.11
N PRO A 109 -0.71 -4.94 -6.63
CA PRO A 109 -0.53 -5.54 -5.30
C PRO A 109 -1.12 -4.70 -4.16
N LEU A 110 -1.00 -3.37 -4.26
CA LEU A 110 -1.50 -2.42 -3.26
C LEU A 110 -3.03 -2.48 -3.18
N SER A 111 -3.70 -2.55 -4.33
CA SER A 111 -5.15 -2.57 -4.46
C SER A 111 -5.76 -3.78 -3.74
N LEU A 112 -5.17 -4.97 -3.90
CA LEU A 112 -5.62 -6.20 -3.24
C LEU A 112 -5.55 -6.10 -1.71
N SER A 113 -4.53 -5.42 -1.19
CA SER A 113 -4.38 -5.19 0.24
C SER A 113 -5.32 -4.09 0.74
N LEU A 114 -5.45 -2.97 0.01
CA LEU A 114 -6.37 -1.87 0.32
C LEU A 114 -7.84 -2.29 0.31
N GLY A 115 -8.25 -3.21 -0.57
CA GLY A 115 -9.63 -3.73 -0.64
C GLY A 115 -10.03 -4.49 0.64
N ARG A 116 -9.06 -5.06 1.34
CA ARG A 116 -9.28 -5.73 2.64
C ARG A 116 -9.12 -4.80 3.83
N ASN A 117 -8.37 -3.72 3.69
CA ASN A 117 -7.99 -2.84 4.78
C ASN A 117 -9.17 -2.04 5.33
N GLN A 118 -9.60 -2.32 6.55
CA GLN A 118 -10.71 -1.59 7.20
C GLN A 118 -10.23 -0.39 8.05
N ALA A 119 -8.92 -0.12 8.11
CA ALA A 119 -8.34 0.92 8.97
C ALA A 119 -8.24 2.28 8.26
N ILE A 120 -7.85 2.27 6.98
CA ILE A 120 -7.63 3.48 6.18
C ILE A 120 -8.99 4.06 5.76
N THR A 121 -9.18 5.34 6.07
CA THR A 121 -10.39 6.11 5.73
C THR A 121 -10.04 7.37 4.93
N ALA A 122 -8.78 7.81 4.96
CA ALA A 122 -8.26 8.89 4.13
C ALA A 122 -7.08 8.37 3.31
N LEU A 123 -7.21 8.39 1.98
CA LEU A 123 -6.21 7.90 1.04
C LEU A 123 -5.80 9.03 0.09
N ASP A 124 -4.50 9.32 0.05
CA ASP A 124 -3.91 10.27 -0.88
C ASP A 124 -2.90 9.54 -1.79
N LEU A 125 -3.25 9.42 -3.07
CA LEU A 125 -2.45 8.86 -4.14
C LEU A 125 -2.05 9.95 -5.15
N SER A 126 -2.08 11.22 -4.77
CA SER A 126 -1.84 12.33 -5.71
C SER A 126 -0.41 12.32 -6.28
N HIS A 127 -0.22 12.90 -7.46
CA HIS A 127 1.07 12.98 -8.15
C HIS A 127 1.71 11.60 -8.37
N ASN A 128 0.95 10.70 -8.99
CA ASN A 128 1.39 9.37 -9.40
C ASN A 128 0.99 9.13 -10.87
N PHE A 129 1.05 7.88 -11.34
CA PHE A 129 0.85 7.53 -12.74
C PHE A 129 -0.27 6.50 -12.90
N LEU A 130 -1.32 6.58 -12.08
CA LEU A 130 -2.39 5.58 -12.09
C LEU A 130 -3.09 5.47 -13.45
N GLY A 131 -3.36 6.58 -14.12
CA GLY A 131 -4.16 6.61 -15.35
C GLY A 131 -5.52 5.92 -15.20
N ASP A 132 -6.17 5.67 -16.33
CA ASP A 132 -7.49 5.03 -16.36
C ASP A 132 -7.46 3.59 -15.83
N GLU A 133 -6.36 2.85 -16.08
CA GLU A 133 -6.21 1.47 -15.63
C GLU A 133 -6.07 1.35 -14.11
N GLY A 134 -5.27 2.24 -13.50
CA GLY A 134 -5.14 2.31 -12.04
C GLY A 134 -6.45 2.73 -11.37
N VAL A 135 -7.24 3.61 -12.00
CA VAL A 135 -8.58 3.95 -11.51
C VAL A 135 -9.53 2.74 -11.57
N ASN A 136 -9.47 1.91 -12.62
CA ASN A 136 -10.28 0.70 -12.68
C ASN A 136 -9.93 -0.30 -11.57
N LEU A 137 -8.64 -0.43 -11.22
CA LEU A 137 -8.22 -1.20 -10.04
C LEU A 137 -8.75 -0.56 -8.76
N LEU A 138 -8.72 0.78 -8.65
CA LEU A 138 -9.27 1.48 -7.51
C LEU A 138 -10.79 1.27 -7.39
N CYS A 139 -11.55 1.22 -8.49
CA CYS A 139 -12.97 0.88 -8.46
C CYS A 139 -13.24 -0.48 -7.79
N GLN A 140 -12.35 -1.47 -8.00
CA GLN A 140 -12.43 -2.77 -7.31
C GLN A 140 -12.20 -2.60 -5.81
N VAL A 141 -11.17 -1.83 -5.42
CA VAL A 141 -10.89 -1.48 -4.02
C VAL A 141 -12.11 -0.84 -3.35
N LEU A 142 -12.70 0.16 -3.99
CA LEU A 142 -13.84 0.91 -3.45
C LEU A 142 -15.12 0.06 -3.36
N SER A 143 -15.26 -0.94 -4.24
CA SER A 143 -16.36 -1.91 -4.19
C SER A 143 -16.21 -2.92 -3.04
N GLU A 144 -14.97 -3.27 -2.70
CA GLU A 144 -14.66 -4.16 -1.57
C GLU A 144 -14.61 -3.43 -0.23
N ASN A 145 -14.29 -2.13 -0.25
CA ASN A 145 -14.08 -1.30 0.92
C ASN A 145 -14.73 0.09 0.77
N SER A 146 -15.86 0.28 1.44
CA SER A 146 -16.65 1.52 1.42
C SER A 146 -16.40 2.45 2.62
N ASN A 147 -15.31 2.24 3.37
CA ASN A 147 -14.97 3.07 4.55
C ASN A 147 -14.23 4.37 4.22
N PHE A 148 -13.85 4.60 2.97
CA PHE A 148 -13.14 5.82 2.60
C PHE A 148 -14.03 7.05 2.76
N VAL A 149 -13.52 8.01 3.51
CA VAL A 149 -14.10 9.33 3.79
C VAL A 149 -13.42 10.41 2.95
N LYS A 150 -12.12 10.24 2.67
CA LYS A 150 -11.33 11.16 1.84
C LYS A 150 -10.51 10.40 0.81
N LEU A 151 -10.59 10.82 -0.44
CA LEU A 151 -9.83 10.25 -1.54
C LEU A 151 -9.21 11.38 -2.38
N SER A 152 -7.90 11.35 -2.57
CA SER A 152 -7.20 12.27 -3.47
C SER A 152 -6.45 11.50 -4.54
N LEU A 153 -6.77 11.80 -5.80
CA LEU A 153 -6.14 11.27 -7.01
C LEU A 153 -5.66 12.42 -7.90
N ALA A 154 -5.30 13.56 -7.31
CA ALA A 154 -4.84 14.70 -8.09
C ALA A 154 -3.58 14.34 -8.91
N ASP A 155 -3.44 14.88 -10.11
CA ASP A 155 -2.28 14.63 -10.98
C ASP A 155 -1.94 13.12 -11.14
N ASN A 156 -2.88 12.36 -11.72
CA ASN A 156 -2.76 10.93 -11.97
C ASN A 156 -3.03 10.53 -13.42
N GLN A 157 -3.10 11.50 -14.33
CA GLN A 157 -3.34 11.26 -15.75
C GLN A 157 -4.67 10.57 -16.08
N ILE A 158 -5.69 10.76 -15.23
CA ILE A 158 -7.02 10.17 -15.39
C ILE A 158 -7.75 10.91 -16.52
N THR A 159 -8.41 10.17 -17.41
CA THR A 159 -9.19 10.72 -18.52
C THR A 159 -10.68 10.42 -18.36
N SER A 160 -11.50 10.96 -19.25
CA SER A 160 -12.95 10.70 -19.29
C SER A 160 -13.32 9.23 -19.59
N LYS A 161 -12.37 8.39 -20.04
CA LYS A 161 -12.63 6.97 -20.32
C LYS A 161 -12.90 6.14 -19.07
N ALA A 162 -12.27 6.48 -17.94
CA ALA A 162 -12.54 5.81 -16.67
C ALA A 162 -13.72 6.45 -15.90
N ALA A 163 -14.23 7.58 -16.38
CA ALA A 163 -15.20 8.39 -15.64
C ALA A 163 -16.48 7.60 -15.33
N GLU A 164 -17.13 6.99 -16.32
CA GLU A 164 -18.41 6.31 -16.14
C GLU A 164 -18.36 5.29 -14.98
N GLN A 165 -17.46 4.32 -15.06
CA GLN A 165 -17.32 3.30 -14.03
C GLN A 165 -16.89 3.89 -12.67
N PHE A 166 -16.00 4.88 -12.68
CA PHE A 166 -15.49 5.46 -11.46
C PHE A 166 -16.56 6.25 -10.70
N PHE A 167 -17.32 7.10 -11.39
CA PHE A 167 -18.40 7.88 -10.78
C PHE A 167 -19.58 7.00 -10.33
N ASP A 168 -19.88 5.93 -11.06
CA ASP A 168 -20.87 4.92 -10.63
C ASP A 168 -20.49 4.30 -9.28
N VAL A 169 -19.23 3.86 -9.13
CA VAL A 169 -18.75 3.28 -7.87
C VAL A 169 -18.72 4.33 -6.74
N LEU A 170 -18.28 5.55 -7.03
CA LEU A 170 -18.28 6.65 -6.05
C LEU A 170 -19.70 6.94 -5.54
N SER A 171 -20.72 6.89 -6.39
CA SER A 171 -22.11 7.13 -6.00
C SER A 171 -22.63 6.15 -4.94
N LEU A 172 -22.00 4.97 -4.83
CA LEU A 172 -22.31 3.92 -3.85
C LEU A 172 -21.52 4.06 -2.54
N MET A 173 -20.66 5.08 -2.40
CA MET A 173 -19.85 5.30 -1.21
C MET A 173 -20.52 6.31 -0.27
N PRO A 174 -21.25 5.86 0.78
CA PRO A 174 -22.05 6.75 1.62
C PRO A 174 -21.22 7.66 2.54
N ASN A 175 -19.97 7.30 2.80
CA ASN A 175 -19.10 7.98 3.76
C ASN A 175 -18.12 8.97 3.11
N LEU A 176 -18.04 9.01 1.77
CA LEU A 176 -17.09 9.86 1.07
C LEU A 176 -17.53 11.31 1.14
N ILE A 177 -16.73 12.16 1.78
CA ILE A 177 -17.01 13.58 2.00
C ILE A 177 -16.04 14.47 1.20
N SER A 178 -14.88 13.92 0.82
CA SER A 178 -13.85 14.66 0.09
C SER A 178 -13.31 13.81 -1.05
N LEU A 179 -13.45 14.31 -2.27
CA LEU A 179 -12.86 13.75 -3.48
C LEU A 179 -12.05 14.84 -4.18
N ASN A 180 -10.76 14.57 -4.44
CA ASN A 180 -9.92 15.47 -5.21
C ASN A 180 -9.43 14.79 -6.50
N LEU A 181 -9.82 15.35 -7.65
CA LEU A 181 -9.45 14.92 -8.99
C LEU A 181 -8.72 16.03 -9.78
N SER A 182 -8.23 17.07 -9.11
CA SER A 182 -7.54 18.19 -9.77
C SER A 182 -6.33 17.73 -10.59
N GLU A 183 -5.94 18.51 -11.59
CA GLU A 183 -4.74 18.22 -12.40
C GLU A 183 -4.79 16.86 -13.14
N ASN A 184 -6.00 16.34 -13.40
CA ASN A 184 -6.21 15.22 -14.32
C ASN A 184 -6.69 15.72 -15.69
N TYR A 185 -6.84 14.81 -16.65
CA TYR A 185 -7.28 15.08 -18.02
C TYR A 185 -8.79 14.83 -18.19
N LEU A 186 -9.58 15.27 -17.22
CA LEU A 186 -11.04 15.22 -17.27
C LEU A 186 -11.56 16.29 -18.23
N ASP A 187 -12.46 15.90 -19.13
CA ASP A 187 -13.04 16.76 -20.17
C ASP A 187 -14.56 16.95 -19.98
N ASP A 188 -15.23 17.61 -20.92
CA ASP A 188 -16.67 17.87 -20.87
C ASP A 188 -17.53 16.60 -20.75
N ALA A 189 -17.03 15.43 -21.21
CA ALA A 189 -17.76 14.17 -21.05
C ALA A 189 -17.81 13.73 -19.57
N SER A 190 -16.78 14.07 -18.79
CA SER A 190 -16.76 13.82 -17.34
C SER A 190 -17.72 14.71 -16.55
N ALA A 191 -18.09 15.88 -17.08
CA ALA A 191 -18.89 16.88 -16.38
C ALA A 191 -20.30 16.38 -16.01
N ALA A 192 -20.93 15.58 -16.88
CA ALA A 192 -22.23 14.98 -16.60
C ALA A 192 -22.17 14.03 -15.39
N TYR A 193 -21.16 13.15 -15.36
CA TYR A 193 -20.97 12.21 -14.24
C TYR A 193 -20.66 12.92 -12.92
N ILE A 194 -19.88 14.01 -12.97
CA ILE A 194 -19.61 14.85 -11.80
C ILE A 194 -20.91 15.48 -11.29
N ALA A 195 -21.74 16.01 -12.18
CA ALA A 195 -23.02 16.61 -11.80
C ALA A 195 -23.95 15.57 -11.14
N ASP A 196 -24.05 14.37 -11.70
CA ASP A 196 -24.84 13.28 -11.14
C ASP A 196 -24.32 12.84 -9.76
N LEU A 197 -23.00 12.70 -9.61
CA LEU A 197 -22.37 12.38 -8.33
C LEU A 197 -22.69 13.45 -7.26
N LEU A 198 -22.60 14.73 -7.62
CA LEU A 198 -22.91 15.83 -6.70
C LEU A 198 -24.39 15.84 -6.30
N LEU A 199 -25.31 15.56 -7.23
CA LEU A 199 -26.74 15.43 -6.92
C LEU A 199 -27.00 14.32 -5.90
N VAL A 200 -26.33 13.17 -6.06
CA VAL A 200 -26.41 12.06 -5.11
C VAL A 200 -25.92 12.47 -3.72
N TYR A 201 -24.74 13.10 -3.60
CA TYR A 201 -24.22 13.53 -2.29
C TYR A 201 -25.05 14.64 -1.64
N LEU A 202 -25.59 15.57 -2.41
CA LEU A 202 -26.51 16.59 -1.89
C LEU A 202 -27.80 15.96 -1.36
N SER A 203 -28.30 14.89 -1.99
CA SER A 203 -29.49 14.18 -1.50
C SER A 203 -29.24 13.49 -0.15
N PHE A 204 -28.04 12.93 0.06
CA PHE A 204 -27.64 12.32 1.34
C PHE A 204 -27.42 13.33 2.47
N THR A 205 -27.12 14.60 2.14
CA THR A 205 -26.91 15.69 3.12
C THR A 205 -28.24 16.30 3.60
N SER A 206 -29.39 15.70 3.28
CA SER A 206 -30.74 16.20 3.63
C SER A 206 -31.12 16.02 5.11
N TYR A 207 -30.26 16.44 6.04
CA TYR A 207 -30.68 16.91 7.37
C TYR A 207 -30.33 18.40 7.50
N SER A 208 -31.38 19.22 7.38
CA SER A 208 -31.44 20.67 7.61
C SER A 208 -30.76 21.60 6.59
N VAL A 209 -31.46 21.85 5.48
CA VAL A 209 -31.47 23.21 4.91
C VAL A 209 -32.56 23.98 5.65
N VAL A 210 -32.16 24.86 6.58
CA VAL A 210 -33.01 25.95 7.04
C VAL A 210 -32.83 27.09 6.03
N PHE A 211 -33.93 27.55 5.45
CA PHE A 211 -33.98 28.65 4.49
C PHE A 211 -33.40 29.95 5.06
#